data_AF-A0A090SXC0-F1
#
_entry.id   AF-A0A090SXC0-F1
#
_cell.length_a   1.000
_cell.length_b   1.000
_cell.length_c   1.000
_cell.angle_alpha   90.00
_cell.angle_beta   90.00
_cell.angle_gamma   90.00
#
_symmetry.space_group_name_H-M   'P 1'
#
loop_
_entity.id
_entity.type
_entity.pdbx_description
1 polymer ?
#
loop_
_entity_poly.entity_id
_entity_poly.type
_entity_poly.pdbx_seq_one_letter_code
_entity_poly.pdbx_strand_id
1 'polypeptide(L)'
;MKSTTRYIVFFVALTASSLALAVTPEEENSIIKYTVETFDFIQEMFFHAPTTLEYIFAYVIEYVILISLKLEFKALEFSHGIAVAMLDNLSFDALLNAAFSNLPTEQKAMVGAYGIGAGMTRIVEAMTTRFVMDFIGA
;
A
#
# COMPACT_ATOMS: atom_id res chain seq x y z
N MET A 1 -6.51 16.10 -5.99
CA MET A 1 -6.24 16.99 -4.84
C MET A 1 -6.59 18.48 -5.07
N LYS A 2 -7.44 18.84 -6.05
CA LYS A 2 -7.85 20.25 -6.33
C LYS A 2 -9.29 20.59 -5.91
N SER A 3 -10.06 19.61 -5.44
CA SER A 3 -11.50 19.74 -5.15
C SER A 3 -11.77 20.22 -3.71
N THR A 4 -11.06 19.67 -2.73
CA THR A 4 -11.23 19.93 -1.29
C THR A 4 -10.93 21.38 -0.88
N THR A 5 -9.93 22.03 -1.50
CA THR A 5 -9.59 23.44 -1.20
C THR A 5 -10.69 24.42 -1.63
N ARG A 6 -11.46 24.10 -2.67
CA ARG A 6 -12.58 24.96 -3.13
C ARG A 6 -13.74 24.96 -2.15
N TYR A 7 -14.03 23.81 -1.52
CA TYR A 7 -15.09 23.71 -0.53
C TYR A 7 -14.75 24.44 0.76
N ILE A 8 -13.50 24.38 1.22
CA ILE A 8 -13.06 25.09 2.44
C ILE A 8 -13.12 26.61 2.24
N VAL A 9 -12.67 27.12 1.09
CA VAL A 9 -12.74 28.56 0.78
C VAL A 9 -14.19 29.02 0.61
N PHE A 10 -15.05 28.20 0.02
CA PHE A 10 -16.48 28.48 -0.08
C PHE A 10 -17.17 28.49 1.29
N PHE A 11 -16.76 27.60 2.20
CA PHE A 11 -17.28 27.53 3.57
C PHE A 11 -16.88 28.75 4.42
N VAL A 12 -15.62 29.20 4.31
CA VAL A 12 -15.12 30.40 5.01
C VAL A 12 -15.73 31.69 4.43
N ALA A 13 -15.99 31.73 3.13
CA ALA A 13 -16.68 32.88 2.51
C ALA A 13 -18.16 32.97 2.93
N LEU A 14 -18.83 31.82 3.09
CA LEU A 14 -20.22 31.76 3.55
C LEU A 14 -20.35 32.23 5.00
N THR A 15 -19.46 31.78 5.88
CA THR A 15 -19.45 32.19 7.30
C THR A 15 -19.01 33.65 7.51
N ALA A 16 -18.12 34.17 6.68
CA ALA A 16 -17.75 35.60 6.72
C ALA A 16 -18.89 36.50 6.22
N SER A 17 -19.66 36.05 5.22
CA SER A 17 -20.81 36.81 4.69
C SER A 17 -22.00 36.85 5.66
N SER A 18 -22.23 35.79 6.45
CA SER A 18 -23.27 35.76 7.47
C SER A 18 -22.95 36.62 8.70
N LEU A 19 -21.66 36.79 9.02
CA LEU A 19 -21.19 37.71 10.08
C LEU A 19 -21.41 39.19 9.71
N ALA A 20 -21.30 39.55 8.43
CA ALA A 20 -21.48 40.93 7.96
C ALA A 20 -22.96 41.37 7.91
N LEU A 21 -23.89 40.41 7.82
CA LEU A 21 -25.34 40.66 7.73
C LEU A 21 -26.07 40.70 9.08
N ALA A 22 -25.39 40.33 10.18
CA ALA A 22 -25.99 40.25 11.52
C ALA A 22 -25.88 41.55 12.35
N VAL A 23 -25.20 42.59 11.85
CA VAL A 23 -25.09 43.89 12.54
C VAL A 23 -26.22 44.81 12.07
N THR A 24 -27.46 44.48 12.45
CA THR A 24 -28.61 45.40 12.41
C THR A 24 -29.40 45.31 13.71
N PRO A 25 -29.96 46.43 14.22
CA PRO A 25 -30.23 46.66 15.65
C PRO A 25 -31.58 46.11 16.18
N GLU A 26 -32.05 44.94 15.72
CA GLU A 26 -33.21 44.23 16.31
C GLU A 26 -32.73 43.10 17.25
N GLU A 27 -32.12 43.52 18.36
CA GLU A 27 -30.83 42.98 18.85
C GLU A 27 -30.87 41.86 19.92
N GLU A 28 -32.00 41.23 20.29
CA GLU A 28 -31.98 40.13 21.28
C GLU A 28 -32.43 38.77 20.74
N ASN A 29 -33.58 38.70 20.06
CA ASN A 29 -34.11 37.40 19.59
C ASN A 29 -33.33 36.83 18.39
N SER A 30 -32.71 37.68 17.58
CA SER A 30 -31.91 37.28 16.41
C SER A 30 -30.55 36.69 16.82
N ILE A 31 -29.89 37.31 17.80
CA ILE A 31 -28.60 36.85 18.34
C ILE A 31 -28.77 35.55 19.12
N ILE A 32 -29.83 35.41 19.92
CA ILE A 32 -30.13 34.16 20.64
C ILE A 32 -30.43 33.04 19.65
N LYS A 33 -31.25 33.27 18.63
CA LYS A 33 -31.55 32.26 17.60
C LYS A 33 -30.29 31.86 16.81
N TYR A 34 -29.47 32.83 16.42
CA TYR A 34 -28.19 32.56 15.73
C TYR A 34 -27.21 31.78 16.63
N THR A 35 -27.17 32.08 17.93
CA THR A 35 -26.31 31.39 18.89
C THR A 35 -26.78 29.94 19.09
N VAL A 36 -28.10 29.73 19.21
CA VAL A 36 -28.70 28.39 19.32
C VAL A 36 -28.47 27.58 18.04
N GLU A 37 -28.69 28.15 16.86
CA GLU A 37 -28.44 27.48 15.57
C GLU A 37 -26.95 27.15 15.37
N THR A 38 -26.05 28.04 15.79
CA THR A 38 -24.60 27.79 15.75
C THR A 38 -24.20 26.67 16.72
N PHE A 39 -24.83 26.61 17.89
CA PHE A 39 -24.55 25.58 18.89
C PHE A 39 -25.10 24.21 18.46
N ASP A 40 -26.31 24.16 17.90
CA ASP A 40 -26.91 22.96 17.34
C ASP A 40 -26.06 22.42 16.17
N PHE A 41 -25.55 23.31 15.30
CA PHE A 41 -24.65 22.94 14.21
C PHE A 41 -23.29 22.40 14.72
N ILE A 42 -22.70 23.02 15.74
CA ILE A 42 -21.46 22.53 16.36
C ILE A 42 -21.69 21.17 17.01
N GLN A 43 -22.81 21.01 17.71
CA GLN A 43 -23.18 19.75 18.36
C GLN A 43 -23.40 18.64 17.32
N GLU A 44 -24.12 18.93 16.23
CA GLU A 44 -24.34 17.98 15.13
C GLU A 44 -23.03 17.61 14.41
N MET A 45 -22.12 18.56 14.22
CA MET A 45 -20.76 18.28 13.74
C MET A 45 -20.00 17.35 14.69
N PHE A 46 -20.11 17.51 16.01
CA PHE A 46 -19.46 16.61 16.96
C PHE A 46 -20.09 15.22 16.98
N PHE A 47 -21.39 15.08 16.69
CA PHE A 47 -22.07 13.79 16.56
C PHE A 47 -21.75 13.07 15.25
N HIS A 48 -21.47 13.77 14.15
CA HIS A 48 -21.11 13.18 12.85
C HIS A 48 -19.59 13.14 12.55
N ALA A 49 -18.77 13.84 13.35
CA ALA A 49 -17.31 13.74 13.32
C ALA A 49 -16.76 12.32 13.57
N PRO A 50 -17.27 11.50 14.52
CA PRO A 50 -16.69 10.19 14.78
C PRO A 50 -16.79 9.24 13.58
N THR A 51 -17.91 9.22 12.87
CA THR A 51 -18.09 8.37 11.69
C THR A 51 -17.20 8.81 10.52
N THR A 52 -17.03 10.12 10.31
CA THR A 52 -16.14 10.64 9.26
C THR A 52 -14.67 10.35 9.56
N LEU A 53 -14.25 10.44 10.83
CA LEU A 53 -12.91 10.07 11.28
C LEU A 53 -12.64 8.57 11.10
N GLU A 54 -13.59 7.70 11.44
CA GLU A 54 -13.48 6.25 11.24
C GLU A 54 -13.22 5.89 9.77
N TYR A 55 -13.95 6.51 8.82
CA TYR A 55 -13.70 6.29 7.40
C TYR A 55 -12.30 6.78 6.98
N ILE A 56 -11.85 7.94 7.46
CA ILE A 56 -10.51 8.45 7.15
C ILE A 56 -9.43 7.49 7.68
N PHE A 57 -9.57 7.00 8.93
CA PHE A 57 -8.64 6.01 9.49
C PHE A 57 -8.66 4.69 8.72
N ALA A 58 -9.83 4.22 8.29
CA ALA A 58 -9.93 3.02 7.46
C ALA A 58 -9.17 3.18 6.13
N TYR A 59 -9.32 4.32 5.45
CA TYR A 59 -8.57 4.62 4.22
C TYR A 59 -7.06 4.72 4.46
N VAL A 60 -6.63 5.30 5.60
CA VAL A 60 -5.22 5.38 5.96
C VAL A 60 -4.64 3.98 6.18
N ILE A 61 -5.34 3.11 6.91
CA ILE A 61 -4.90 1.73 7.15
C ILE A 61 -4.82 0.95 5.84
N GLU A 62 -5.84 1.06 4.98
CA GLU A 62 -5.84 0.43 3.65
C GLU A 62 -4.63 0.88 2.83
N TYR A 63 -4.35 2.17 2.82
CA TYR A 63 -3.21 2.72 2.08
C TYR A 63 -1.86 2.26 2.63
N VAL A 64 -1.72 2.16 3.95
CA VAL A 64 -0.52 1.63 4.60
C VAL A 64 -0.29 0.17 4.23
N ILE A 65 -1.35 -0.66 4.24
CA ILE A 65 -1.26 -2.08 3.82
C ILE A 65 -0.84 -2.19 2.35
N LEU A 66 -1.45 -1.40 1.46
CA LEU A 66 -1.10 -1.38 0.05
C LEU A 66 0.36 -0.99 -0.19
N ILE A 67 0.88 -0.04 0.59
CA ILE A 67 2.30 0.33 0.52
C ILE A 67 3.18 -0.81 1.05
N SER A 68 2.83 -1.42 2.18
CA SER A 68 3.60 -2.53 2.76
C SER A 68 3.74 -3.67 1.76
N LEU A 69 2.62 -4.10 1.15
CA LEU A 69 2.62 -5.16 0.14
C LEU A 69 3.47 -4.80 -1.08
N LYS A 70 3.43 -3.54 -1.53
CA LYS A 70 4.28 -3.09 -2.65
C LYS A 70 5.76 -3.10 -2.28
N LEU A 71 6.11 -2.73 -1.05
CA LEU A 71 7.48 -2.76 -0.57
C LEU A 71 8.00 -4.19 -0.43
N GLU A 72 7.21 -5.08 0.16
CA GLU A 72 7.53 -6.51 0.26
C GLU A 72 7.73 -7.13 -1.13
N PHE A 73 6.86 -6.81 -2.08
CA PHE A 73 7.00 -7.28 -3.46
C PHE A 73 8.29 -6.78 -4.12
N LYS A 74 8.62 -5.50 -3.93
CA LYS A 74 9.89 -4.93 -4.44
C LYS A 74 11.12 -5.51 -3.76
N ALA A 75 11.03 -5.81 -2.46
CA ALA A 75 12.09 -6.49 -1.73
C ALA A 75 12.30 -7.92 -2.26
N LEU A 76 11.22 -8.64 -2.60
CA LEU A 76 11.29 -9.96 -3.22
C LEU A 76 11.94 -9.88 -4.61
N GLU A 77 11.53 -8.95 -5.48
CA GLU A 77 12.15 -8.74 -6.79
C GLU A 77 13.65 -8.44 -6.68
N PHE A 78 14.03 -7.58 -5.74
CA PHE A 78 15.43 -7.25 -5.48
C PHE A 78 16.23 -8.47 -4.99
N SER A 79 15.67 -9.20 -4.02
CA SER A 79 16.31 -10.40 -3.46
C SER A 79 16.46 -11.50 -4.50
N HIS A 80 15.48 -11.64 -5.39
CA HIS A 80 15.54 -12.58 -6.51
C HIS A 80 16.65 -12.20 -7.51
N GLY A 81 16.77 -10.91 -7.84
CA GLY A 81 17.85 -10.42 -8.72
C GLY A 81 19.25 -10.73 -8.17
N ILE A 82 19.45 -10.56 -6.85
CA ILE A 82 20.70 -10.94 -6.20
C ILE A 82 20.90 -12.46 -6.20
N ALA A 83 19.84 -13.23 -5.92
CA ALA A 83 19.90 -14.69 -5.88
C ALA A 83 20.31 -15.29 -7.22
N VAL A 84 19.74 -14.80 -8.33
CA VAL A 84 20.13 -15.22 -9.69
C VAL A 84 21.59 -14.87 -9.95
N ALA A 85 22.01 -13.64 -9.65
CA ALA A 85 23.41 -13.24 -9.82
C ALA A 85 24.38 -14.10 -8.98
N MET A 86 23.99 -14.53 -7.78
CA MET A 86 24.80 -15.45 -6.97
C MET A 86 24.89 -16.85 -7.59
N LEU A 87 23.78 -17.38 -8.10
CA LEU A 87 23.75 -18.70 -8.75
C LEU A 87 24.57 -18.71 -10.05
N ASP A 88 24.53 -17.62 -10.80
CA ASP A 88 25.36 -17.43 -12.00
C ASP A 88 26.85 -17.43 -11.66
N ASN A 89 27.25 -16.71 -10.61
CA ASN A 89 28.63 -16.68 -10.14
C ASN A 89 29.13 -18.05 -9.66
N LEU A 90 28.24 -18.87 -9.10
CA LEU A 90 28.54 -20.25 -8.71
C LEU A 90 28.51 -21.22 -9.89
N SER A 91 28.18 -20.76 -11.10
CA SER A 91 27.98 -21.60 -12.29
C SER A 91 27.01 -22.75 -12.02
N PHE A 92 25.93 -22.47 -11.29
CA PHE A 92 24.96 -23.50 -10.87
C PHE A 92 24.41 -24.29 -12.07
N ASP A 93 24.14 -23.62 -13.18
CA ASP A 93 23.70 -24.27 -14.42
C ASP A 93 24.72 -25.26 -14.97
N ALA A 94 26.02 -24.96 -14.89
CA ALA A 94 27.06 -25.89 -15.32
C ALA A 94 27.11 -27.13 -14.42
N LEU A 95 26.90 -26.94 -13.11
CA LEU A 95 26.87 -28.01 -12.12
C LEU A 95 25.65 -28.91 -12.31
N LEU A 96 24.49 -28.31 -12.56
CA LEU A 96 23.24 -29.02 -12.85
C LEU A 96 23.35 -29.80 -14.17
N ASN A 97 23.89 -29.18 -15.22
CA ASN A 97 24.12 -29.84 -16.51
C ASN A 97 25.13 -30.97 -16.40
N ALA A 98 26.20 -30.83 -15.61
CA ALA A 98 27.15 -31.89 -15.35
C ALA A 98 26.48 -33.08 -14.63
N ALA A 99 25.63 -32.81 -13.63
CA ALA A 99 24.88 -33.85 -12.92
C ALA A 99 23.95 -34.63 -13.86
N PHE A 100 23.19 -33.93 -14.72
CA PHE A 100 22.32 -34.58 -15.70
C PHE A 100 23.09 -35.25 -16.84
N SER A 101 24.29 -34.77 -17.19
CA SER A 101 25.13 -35.40 -18.21
C SER A 101 25.66 -36.78 -17.81
N ASN A 102 25.67 -37.10 -16.51
CA ASN A 102 26.10 -38.41 -16.01
C ASN A 102 24.98 -39.45 -16.00
N LEU A 103 23.74 -39.06 -16.32
CA LEU A 103 22.62 -39.99 -16.35
C LEU A 103 22.64 -40.89 -17.62
N PRO A 104 22.15 -42.13 -17.52
CA PRO A 104 21.84 -42.99 -18.66
C PRO A 104 20.88 -42.30 -19.65
N THR A 105 20.99 -42.62 -20.94
CA THR A 105 20.26 -41.96 -22.04
C THR A 105 18.74 -41.97 -21.86
N GLU A 106 18.18 -43.07 -21.36
CA GLU A 106 16.74 -43.19 -21.08
C GLU A 106 16.28 -42.24 -19.96
N GLN A 107 17.09 -42.12 -18.90
CA GLN A 107 16.80 -41.22 -17.78
C GLN A 107 16.94 -39.75 -18.19
N LYS A 108 17.92 -39.40 -19.04
CA LYS A 108 18.03 -38.06 -19.61
C LYS A 108 16.82 -37.66 -20.44
N ALA A 109 16.31 -38.58 -21.27
CA ALA A 109 15.13 -38.34 -22.07
C ALA A 109 13.89 -38.06 -21.19
N MET A 110 13.73 -38.81 -20.09
CA MET A 110 12.67 -38.55 -19.11
C MET A 110 12.87 -37.21 -18.39
N VAL A 111 14.07 -36.90 -17.91
CA VAL A 111 14.39 -35.63 -17.24
C VAL A 111 14.09 -34.43 -18.12
N GLY A 112 14.44 -34.50 -19.42
CA GLY A 112 14.12 -33.47 -20.40
C GLY A 112 12.62 -33.36 -20.67
N ALA A 113 11.91 -34.49 -20.84
CA ALA A 113 10.48 -34.51 -21.11
C ALA A 113 9.63 -33.98 -19.95
N TYR A 114 10.03 -34.27 -18.70
CA TYR A 114 9.34 -33.80 -17.49
C TYR A 114 9.79 -32.42 -17.01
N GLY A 115 10.79 -31.79 -17.67
CA GLY A 115 11.29 -30.47 -17.29
C GLY A 115 11.94 -30.43 -15.90
N ILE A 116 12.43 -31.57 -15.40
CA ILE A 116 12.96 -31.70 -14.04
C ILE A 116 14.15 -30.75 -13.82
N GLY A 117 14.99 -30.54 -14.83
CA GLY A 117 16.10 -29.59 -14.75
C GLY A 117 15.64 -28.16 -14.50
N ALA A 118 14.69 -27.67 -15.29
CA ALA A 118 14.14 -26.32 -15.13
C ALA A 118 13.39 -26.15 -13.78
N GLY A 119 12.68 -27.19 -13.34
CA GLY A 119 12.03 -27.21 -12.03
C GLY A 119 13.04 -27.12 -10.88
N MET A 120 14.16 -27.82 -10.99
CA MET A 120 15.23 -27.79 -9.98
C MET A 120 15.89 -26.42 -9.89
N THR A 121 16.18 -25.79 -11.03
CA THR A 121 16.69 -24.42 -11.07
C THR A 121 15.74 -23.46 -10.36
N ARG A 122 14.43 -23.54 -10.64
CA ARG A 122 13.42 -22.70 -9.98
C ARG A 122 13.34 -22.91 -8.46
N ILE A 123 13.47 -24.15 -8.00
CA ILE A 123 13.48 -24.44 -6.56
C ILE A 123 14.71 -23.82 -5.90
N VAL A 124 15.88 -23.98 -6.52
CA VAL A 124 17.13 -23.42 -5.98
C VAL A 124 17.13 -21.90 -6.01
N GLU A 125 16.65 -21.28 -7.09
CA GLU A 125 16.42 -19.83 -7.15
C GLU A 125 15.51 -19.35 -6.01
N ALA A 126 14.41 -20.06 -5.75
CA ALA A 126 13.49 -19.71 -4.67
C ALA A 126 14.12 -19.85 -3.28
N MET A 127 14.90 -20.91 -3.05
CA MET A 127 15.63 -21.12 -1.79
C MET A 127 16.69 -20.04 -1.56
N THR A 128 17.45 -19.70 -2.60
CA THR A 128 18.47 -18.63 -2.53
C THR A 128 17.81 -17.27 -2.37
N THR A 129 16.68 -17.01 -3.03
CA THR A 129 15.91 -15.77 -2.86
C THR A 129 15.44 -15.62 -1.42
N ARG A 130 14.94 -16.69 -0.80
CA ARG A 130 14.57 -16.69 0.63
C ARG A 130 15.78 -16.43 1.52
N PHE A 131 16.91 -17.08 1.25
CA PHE A 131 18.15 -16.84 2.01
C PHE A 131 18.61 -15.37 1.93
N VAL A 132 18.54 -14.76 0.75
CA VAL A 132 18.87 -13.35 0.55
C VAL A 132 17.88 -12.45 1.31
N MET A 133 16.60 -12.79 1.31
CA MET A 133 15.57 -12.04 2.02
C MET A 133 15.78 -12.08 3.55
N ASP A 134 16.09 -13.27 4.09
CA ASP A 134 16.42 -13.46 5.52
C ASP A 134 17.71 -12.69 5.89
N PHE A 135 18.66 -12.56 4.96
CA PHE A 135 19.90 -11.80 5.18
C PHE A 135 19.70 -10.28 5.15
N ILE A 136 18.79 -9.79 4.30
CA ILE A 136 18.45 -8.37 4.18
C ILE A 136 17.60 -7.89 5.39
N GLY A 137 17.05 -8.81 6.17
CA GLY A 137 16.35 -8.51 7.43
C GLY A 137 14.84 -8.43 7.28
N ALA A 138 14.24 -9.33 6.51
CA ALA A 138 12.82 -9.67 6.65
C ALA A 138 12.59 -10.58 7.87
#